data_AF-A0A3D0PJP8-F1
#
_entry.id   AF-A0A3D0PJP8-F1
#
_cell.length_a   1.000
_cell.length_b   1.000
_cell.length_c   1.000
_cell.angle_alpha   90.00
_cell.angle_beta   90.00
_cell.angle_gamma   90.00
#
_symmetry.space_group_name_H-M   'P 1'
#
loop_
_entity.id
_entity.type
_entity.pdbx_description
1 polymer ?
#
loop_
_entity_poly.entity_id
_entity_poly.type
_entity_poly.pdbx_seq_one_letter_code
_entity_poly.pdbx_strand_id
1 'polypeptide(L)'
;VIGAEIGDVAFPKGKEKDDPLFGKVQIHKGQLNVEIPLKNIQSQQITFVAKYQGCWLGGICYPPLEKTTTIVLPIEGAETTIVKPAAVVVNSAPSNTPTNTP
;
A
#
# COMPACT_ATOMS: atom_id res chain seq x y z
N VAL A 1 -11.79 -22.16 2.66
CA VAL A 1 -11.48 -21.06 1.72
C VAL A 1 -9.99 -21.18 1.43
N ILE A 2 -9.60 -21.40 0.17
CA ILE A 2 -8.19 -21.36 -0.21
C ILE A 2 -7.82 -19.87 -0.30
N GLY A 3 -6.84 -19.41 0.46
CA GLY A 3 -6.58 -17.98 0.62
C GLY A 3 -5.30 -17.69 1.41
N ALA A 4 -5.32 -16.65 2.23
CA ALA A 4 -4.25 -16.33 3.18
C ALA A 4 -4.85 -16.05 4.55
N GLU A 5 -4.11 -16.34 5.62
CA GLU A 5 -4.48 -15.98 6.98
C GLU A 5 -4.04 -14.56 7.28
N ILE A 6 -4.90 -13.78 7.93
CA ILE A 6 -4.54 -12.44 8.40
C ILE A 6 -3.75 -12.58 9.71
N GLY A 7 -2.54 -12.05 9.74
CA GLY A 7 -1.72 -11.96 10.95
C GLY A 7 -2.19 -10.84 11.88
N ASP A 8 -1.36 -10.50 12.85
CA ASP A 8 -1.69 -9.48 13.84
C ASP A 8 -1.68 -8.09 13.18
N VAL A 9 -2.87 -7.49 13.02
CA VAL A 9 -3.04 -6.17 12.42
C VAL A 9 -2.89 -5.09 13.48
N ALA A 10 -1.91 -4.22 13.31
CA ALA A 10 -1.73 -3.04 14.16
C ALA A 10 -2.34 -1.81 13.48
N PHE A 11 -3.41 -1.28 14.06
CA PHE A 11 -3.97 0.00 13.61
C PHE A 11 -3.07 1.16 14.08
N PRO A 12 -2.86 2.19 13.25
CA PRO A 12 -2.24 3.43 13.70
C PRO A 12 -2.96 4.01 14.92
N LYS A 13 -2.28 4.82 15.74
CA LYS A 13 -2.95 5.45 16.88
C LYS A 13 -4.06 6.40 16.41
N GLY A 14 -5.27 6.18 16.90
CA GLY A 14 -6.43 7.04 16.64
C GLY A 14 -6.58 8.16 17.66
N LYS A 15 -7.67 8.93 17.51
CA LYS A 15 -8.15 9.86 18.54
C LYS A 15 -9.23 9.17 19.35
N GLU A 16 -9.11 9.21 20.67
CA GLU A 16 -10.18 8.73 21.53
C GLU A 16 -11.40 9.65 21.42
N LYS A 17 -12.58 9.05 21.40
CA LYS A 17 -13.87 9.71 21.41
C LYS A 17 -14.78 8.95 22.35
N ASP A 18 -15.49 9.66 23.21
CA ASP A 18 -16.64 9.10 23.92
C ASP A 18 -17.85 9.18 22.98
N ASP A 19 -18.31 8.03 22.51
CA ASP A 19 -19.44 7.90 21.62
C ASP A 19 -20.68 7.43 22.39
N PRO A 20 -21.83 8.09 22.28
CA PRO A 20 -23.03 7.72 23.04
C PRO A 20 -23.55 6.30 22.75
N LEU A 21 -23.27 5.75 21.57
CA LEU A 21 -23.75 4.43 21.16
C LEU A 21 -22.73 3.33 21.49
N PHE A 22 -21.44 3.66 21.46
CA PHE A 22 -20.35 2.67 21.54
C PHE A 22 -19.42 2.85 22.74
N GLY A 23 -19.61 3.90 23.55
CA GLY A 23 -18.70 4.29 24.63
C GLY A 23 -17.37 4.83 24.11
N LYS A 24 -16.27 4.56 24.83
CA LYS A 24 -14.94 5.01 24.43
C LYS A 24 -14.42 4.24 23.22
N VAL A 25 -14.27 4.93 22.11
CA VAL A 25 -13.76 4.39 20.84
C VAL A 25 -12.56 5.18 20.35
N GLN A 26 -11.71 4.57 19.54
CA GLN A 26 -10.73 5.30 18.74
C GLN A 26 -11.28 5.58 17.34
N ILE A 27 -11.14 6.82 16.89
CA ILE A 27 -11.52 7.26 15.55
C ILE A 27 -10.28 7.70 14.76
N HIS A 28 -10.30 7.45 13.45
CA HIS A 28 -9.29 7.95 12.52
C HIS A 28 -9.91 9.04 11.65
N LYS A 29 -9.25 10.19 11.56
CA LYS A 29 -9.66 11.31 10.68
C LYS A 29 -8.69 11.39 9.50
N GLY A 30 -9.20 11.74 8.34
CA GLY A 30 -8.40 11.79 7.12
C GLY A 30 -8.12 10.39 6.57
N GLN A 31 -6.95 10.21 5.95
CA GLN A 31 -6.55 8.94 5.37
C GLN A 31 -6.05 7.98 6.46
N LEU A 32 -6.58 6.76 6.44
CA LEU A 32 -6.12 5.64 7.27
C LEU A 32 -5.36 4.66 6.39
N ASN A 33 -4.09 4.44 6.70
CA ASN A 33 -3.27 3.39 6.09
C ASN A 33 -3.03 2.31 7.16
N VAL A 34 -3.27 1.06 6.81
CA VAL A 34 -3.10 -0.10 7.71
C VAL A 34 -2.29 -1.15 6.99
N GLU A 35 -1.22 -1.61 7.61
CA GLU A 35 -0.45 -2.75 7.13
C GLU A 35 -1.10 -4.04 7.64
N ILE A 36 -1.38 -4.97 6.73
CA ILE A 36 -2.04 -6.23 7.03
C ILE A 36 -1.05 -7.36 6.74
N PRO A 37 -0.41 -7.94 7.78
CA PRO A 37 0.45 -9.10 7.60
C PRO A 37 -0.37 -10.28 7.11
N LEU A 38 0.14 -11.01 6.12
CA LEU A 38 -0.46 -12.26 5.64
C LEU A 38 0.44 -13.44 6.02
N LYS A 39 -0.19 -14.54 6.44
CA LYS A 39 0.44 -15.82 6.81
C LYS A 39 -0.22 -16.94 6.01
N ASN A 40 0.45 -18.10 5.93
CA ASN A 40 -0.10 -19.32 5.33
C ASN A 40 -0.79 -19.09 3.97
N ILE A 41 -0.08 -18.46 3.02
CA ILE A 41 -0.62 -18.12 1.70
C ILE A 41 -0.78 -19.40 0.87
N GLN A 42 -2.02 -19.77 0.55
CA GLN A 42 -2.41 -20.98 -0.20
C GLN A 42 -2.82 -20.67 -1.65
N SER A 43 -2.98 -19.39 -2.00
CA SER A 43 -3.36 -18.93 -3.34
C SER A 43 -2.65 -17.62 -3.68
N GLN A 44 -2.24 -17.48 -4.94
CA GLN A 44 -1.71 -16.22 -5.48
C GLN A 44 -2.79 -15.16 -5.62
N GLN A 45 -4.01 -15.56 -5.99
CA GLN A 45 -5.13 -14.64 -6.12
C GLN A 45 -6.05 -14.82 -4.92
N ILE A 46 -6.25 -13.75 -4.16
CA ILE A 46 -7.12 -13.73 -2.99
C ILE A 46 -8.19 -12.65 -3.12
N THR A 47 -9.35 -12.89 -2.52
CA THR A 47 -10.39 -11.88 -2.35
C THR A 47 -10.23 -11.23 -0.98
N PHE A 48 -9.96 -9.93 -0.97
CA PHE A 48 -9.90 -9.12 0.24
C PHE A 48 -11.21 -8.35 0.43
N VAL A 49 -11.78 -8.43 1.63
CA VAL A 49 -13.02 -7.73 2.01
C VAL A 49 -12.72 -6.82 3.20
N ALA A 50 -12.82 -5.51 3.00
CA ALA A 50 -12.71 -4.53 4.07
C ALA A 50 -14.10 -4.09 4.52
N LYS A 51 -14.40 -4.23 5.81
CA LYS A 51 -15.61 -3.68 6.44
C LYS A 51 -15.26 -2.45 7.26
N TYR A 52 -15.99 -1.36 7.10
CA TYR A 52 -15.73 -0.12 7.81
C TYR A 52 -17.01 0.69 7.99
N GLN A 53 -17.03 1.54 9.00
CA GLN A 53 -18.10 2.51 9.25
C GLN A 53 -17.50 3.85 9.60
N GLY A 54 -18.17 4.91 9.19
CA GLY A 54 -17.79 6.29 9.48
C GLY A 54 -18.92 7.02 10.17
N CYS A 55 -18.58 8.11 10.87
CA CYS A 55 -19.57 9.03 11.40
C CYS A 55 -19.22 10.45 10.94
N TRP A 56 -20.25 11.20 10.57
CA TRP A 56 -20.15 12.65 10.45
C TRP A 56 -19.94 13.26 11.84
N LEU A 57 -19.08 14.28 11.92
CA LEU A 57 -18.79 14.95 13.19
C LEU A 57 -20.02 15.65 13.80
N GLY A 58 -21.05 15.92 13.00
CA GLY A 58 -22.34 16.44 13.44
C GLY A 58 -23.25 15.42 14.13
N GLY A 59 -22.79 14.18 14.35
CA GLY A 59 -23.48 13.18 15.18
C GLY A 59 -24.19 12.06 14.43
N ILE A 60 -24.09 12.01 13.09
CA ILE A 60 -24.69 10.94 12.29
C ILE A 60 -23.63 9.86 12.05
N CYS A 61 -23.92 8.62 12.46
CA CYS A 61 -23.13 7.45 12.08
C CYS A 61 -23.77 6.73 10.89
N TYR A 62 -22.97 6.44 9.88
CA TYR A 62 -23.43 5.72 8.69
C TYR A 62 -23.42 4.21 8.94
N PRO A 63 -24.28 3.44 8.24
CA PRO A 63 -24.25 1.99 8.30
C PRO A 63 -22.88 1.42 7.91
N PRO A 64 -22.55 0.20 8.37
CA PRO A 64 -21.36 -0.51 7.91
C PRO A 64 -21.35 -0.69 6.39
N LEU A 65 -20.22 -0.40 5.77
CA LEU A 65 -19.94 -0.66 4.36
C LEU A 65 -18.95 -1.81 4.20
N GLU A 66 -19.08 -2.53 3.10
CA GLU A 66 -18.13 -3.56 2.68
C GLU A 66 -17.51 -3.16 1.33
N LYS A 67 -16.19 -3.33 1.20
CA LYS A 67 -15.48 -3.16 -0.06
C LYS A 67 -14.68 -4.43 -0.36
N THR A 68 -15.02 -5.05 -1.48
CA THR A 68 -14.37 -6.27 -1.96
C THR A 68 -13.40 -5.93 -3.08
N THR A 69 -12.19 -6.50 -3.03
CA THR A 69 -11.19 -6.37 -4.07
C THR A 69 -10.43 -7.67 -4.24
N THR A 70 -9.97 -7.94 -5.45
CA THR A 70 -9.11 -9.09 -5.74
C THR A 70 -7.66 -8.63 -5.71
N ILE A 71 -6.83 -9.29 -4.92
CA ILE A 71 -5.40 -9.01 -4.79
C ILE A 71 -4.63 -10.19 -5.37
N VAL A 72 -3.66 -9.89 -6.23
CA VAL A 72 -2.66 -10.87 -6.68
C VAL A 72 -1.42 -10.69 -5.82
N LEU A 73 -1.11 -11.68 -5.01
CA LEU A 73 0.04 -11.71 -4.13
C LEU A 73 1.29 -12.11 -4.92
N PRO A 74 2.46 -11.51 -4.61
CA PRO A 74 3.72 -11.99 -5.16
C PRO A 74 3.98 -13.41 -4.63
N ILE A 75 4.36 -14.32 -5.53
CA ILE A 75 4.89 -15.62 -5.14
C ILE A 75 6.27 -15.43 -4.51
N GLU A 76 6.48 -15.93 -3.29
CA GLU A 76 7.83 -16.13 -2.76
C GLU A 76 8.53 -17.13 -3.68
N GLY A 77 9.48 -16.64 -4.48
CA GLY A 77 10.18 -17.40 -5.51
C GLY A 77 10.40 -16.64 -6.84
N ALA A 78 9.72 -15.50 -7.06
CA ALA A 78 10.05 -14.63 -8.19
C ALA A 78 11.21 -13.69 -7.80
N GLU A 79 12.44 -14.19 -7.95
CA GLU A 79 13.66 -13.41 -7.83
C GLU A 79 13.61 -12.25 -8.84
N THR A 80 13.28 -11.05 -8.36
CA THR A 80 13.37 -9.83 -9.18
C THR A 80 14.84 -9.46 -9.22
N THR A 81 15.54 -9.91 -10.26
CA THR A 81 16.91 -9.46 -10.53
C THR A 81 16.84 -7.97 -10.82
N ILE A 82 17.12 -7.16 -9.80
CA ILE A 82 17.40 -5.73 -9.99
C ILE A 82 18.74 -5.67 -10.72
N VAL A 83 18.71 -5.69 -12.05
CA VAL A 83 19.90 -5.35 -12.83
C VAL A 83 20.10 -3.86 -12.65
N LYS A 84 21.04 -3.50 -11.77
CA LYS A 84 21.58 -2.15 -11.64
C LYS A 84 21.93 -1.64 -13.05
N PRO A 85 21.44 -0.46 -13.48
CA PRO A 85 21.85 0.07 -14.76
C PRO A 85 23.37 0.27 -14.73
N ALA A 86 24.07 -0.36 -15.68
CA ALA A 86 25.47 -0.10 -15.92
C ALA A 86 25.62 1.39 -16.28
N ALA A 87 26.50 2.09 -15.58
CA ALA A 87 26.81 3.47 -15.86
C ALA A 87 27.28 3.61 -17.31
N VAL A 88 26.57 4.41 -18.10
CA VAL A 88 27.02 4.82 -19.44
C VAL A 88 28.23 5.73 -19.25
N VAL A 89 29.41 5.23 -19.58
CA VAL A 89 30.64 6.02 -19.63
C VAL A 89 30.59 6.84 -20.91
N VAL A 90 30.36 8.15 -20.79
CA VAL A 90 30.39 9.08 -21.92
C VAL A 90 31.87 9.43 -22.17
N ASN A 91 32.50 8.79 -23.16
CA ASN A 91 33.81 9.24 -23.62
C ASN A 91 33.64 10.53 -24.42
N SER A 92 34.14 11.64 -23.88
CA SER A 92 34.30 12.90 -24.60
C SER A 92 35.42 12.74 -25.64
N ALA A 93 35.09 12.84 -26.92
CA ALA A 93 36.08 12.91 -27.99
C ALA A 93 36.73 14.31 -28.04
N PRO A 94 38.04 14.41 -28.39
CA PRO A 94 38.74 15.69 -28.44
C PRO A 94 38.36 16.51 -29.69
N SER A 95 38.34 17.82 -29.49
CA SER A 95 38.30 18.86 -30.52
C SER A 95 39.42 18.68 -31.54
N ASN A 96 39.09 18.72 -32.83
CA ASN A 96 40.02 19.09 -33.89
C ASN A 96 39.25 19.90 -34.94
N THR A 97 39.52 21.21 -34.98
CA THR A 97 39.11 22.13 -36.04
C THR A 97 40.18 22.11 -37.13
N PRO A 98 39.84 21.79 -38.40
CA PRO A 98 40.67 22.18 -39.52
C PRO A 98 40.25 23.55 -40.03
N THR A 99 41.14 24.52 -39.83
CA THR A 99 41.26 25.77 -40.57
C THR A 99 41.31 25.50 -42.08
N ASN A 100 40.59 26.29 -42.88
CA ASN A 100 41.10 26.72 -44.18
C ASN A 100 40.50 28.07 -44.61
N THR A 101 41.44 28.98 -44.83
CA THR A 101 41.41 30.30 -45.48
C THR A 101 41.95 30.07 -46.92
N PRO A 102 41.71 30.89 -47.96
CA PRO A 102 41.38 32.32 -47.97
C PRO A 102 40.01 32.72 -48.52
#